data_AF-A0A3B9BWC0-F1
#
_entry.id   AF-A0A3B9BWC0-F1
#
_cell.length_a   1.000
_cell.length_b   1.000
_cell.length_c   1.000
_cell.angle_alpha   90.00
_cell.angle_beta   90.00
_cell.angle_gamma   90.00
#
_symmetry.space_group_name_H-M   'P 1'
#
loop_
_entity.id
_entity.type
_entity.pdbx_description
1 polymer ?
#
loop_
_entity_poly.entity_id
_entity_poly.type
_entity_poly.pdbx_seq_one_letter_code
_entity_poly.pdbx_strand_id
1 'polypeptide(L)'
;LSGGEPNASIVISEDTFTVTQGEFKTFARSDLSEPRVRYFCDNCGTHVCVKSPPRPGMLVLKIGTLDDHSWFRPQAAIFCVDKQPFHQIPTDVPSFEKTSPPK
;
A
#
# COMPACT_ATOMS: atom_id res chain seq x y z
N LEU A 1 8.16 2.04 10.70
CA LEU A 1 8.34 1.80 9.25
C LEU A 1 9.47 0.78 9.14
N SER A 2 9.18 -0.45 8.73
CA SER A 2 10.22 -1.37 8.25
C SER A 2 10.48 -0.98 6.78
N GLY A 3 11.18 0.11 6.47
CA GLY A 3 12.49 0.52 6.97
C GLY A 3 13.56 0.43 5.87
N GLY A 4 13.18 0.04 4.65
CA GLY A 4 14.09 0.09 3.49
C GLY A 4 13.39 -0.16 2.16
N GLU A 5 12.48 -1.12 2.07
CA GLU A 5 11.88 -1.56 0.79
C GLU A 5 10.58 -0.84 0.41
N PRO A 6 10.29 -0.66 -0.90
CA PRO A 6 9.01 -0.13 -1.36
C PRO A 6 7.88 -1.14 -1.11
N ASN A 7 6.69 -0.64 -0.82
CA ASN A 7 5.51 -1.48 -0.68
C ASN A 7 4.89 -1.76 -2.06
N ALA A 8 4.74 -3.03 -2.42
CA ALA A 8 3.85 -3.41 -3.51
C ALA A 8 2.38 -3.36 -3.02
N SER A 9 1.50 -2.69 -3.76
CA SER A 9 0.11 -2.45 -3.34
C SER A 9 -0.82 -2.30 -4.53
N ILE A 10 -2.09 -2.64 -4.32
CA ILE A 10 -3.18 -2.35 -5.26
C ILE A 10 -4.24 -1.48 -4.59
N VAL A 11 -5.10 -0.87 -5.39
CA VAL A 11 -6.26 -0.12 -4.91
C VAL A 11 -7.51 -0.98 -5.15
N ILE A 12 -8.27 -1.22 -4.08
CA ILE A 12 -9.53 -1.97 -4.12
C ILE A 12 -10.66 -1.13 -3.54
N SER A 13 -11.90 -1.47 -3.87
CA SER A 13 -13.07 -0.87 -3.25
C SER A 13 -13.26 -1.41 -1.84
N GLU A 14 -13.58 -0.53 -0.88
CA GLU A 14 -13.79 -0.89 0.53
C GLU A 14 -14.99 -1.83 0.71
N ASP A 15 -16.04 -1.68 -0.11
CA ASP A 15 -17.24 -2.51 -0.08
C ASP A 15 -17.01 -3.96 -0.54
N THR A 16 -15.95 -4.22 -1.32
CA THR A 16 -15.56 -5.56 -1.78
C THR A 16 -14.62 -6.27 -0.82
N PHE A 17 -14.22 -5.63 0.28
CA PHE A 17 -13.26 -6.18 1.24
C PHE A 17 -13.95 -6.48 2.57
N THR A 18 -13.80 -7.70 3.07
CA THR A 18 -14.39 -8.13 4.35
C THR A 18 -13.38 -8.93 5.16
N VAL A 19 -13.26 -8.57 6.44
CA VAL A 19 -12.49 -9.36 7.41
C VAL A 19 -13.39 -10.50 7.88
N THR A 20 -13.02 -11.73 7.54
CA THR A 20 -13.80 -12.93 7.89
C THR A 20 -13.40 -13.50 9.25
N GLN A 21 -12.20 -13.19 9.75
CA GLN A 21 -11.70 -13.64 11.05
C GLN A 21 -10.70 -12.64 11.63
N GLY A 22 -10.74 -12.48 12.95
CA GLY A 22 -9.85 -11.58 13.70
C GLY A 22 -10.24 -10.11 13.54
N GLU A 23 -9.44 -9.24 14.14
CA GLU A 23 -9.62 -7.79 14.09
C GLU A 23 -8.29 -7.09 13.80
N PHE A 24 -8.35 -6.01 13.05
CA PHE A 24 -7.19 -5.17 12.80
C PHE A 24 -6.97 -4.18 13.94
N LYS A 25 -5.70 -3.96 14.31
CA LYS A 25 -5.31 -2.71 14.96
C LYS A 25 -5.15 -1.61 13.93
N THR A 26 -5.45 -0.38 14.34
CA THR A 26 -5.32 0.79 13.49
C THR A 26 -4.29 1.77 14.00
N PHE A 27 -3.58 2.43 13.09
CA PHE A 27 -2.74 3.58 13.39
C PHE A 27 -2.99 4.71 12.39
N ALA A 28 -3.20 5.91 12.91
CA ALA A 28 -3.25 7.15 12.17
C ALA A 28 -2.36 8.17 12.88
N ARG A 29 -1.62 8.99 12.12
CA ARG A 29 -0.83 10.03 12.78
C ARG A 29 -1.75 11.12 13.29
N SER A 30 -1.53 11.58 14.52
CA SER A 30 -2.31 12.63 15.16
C SER A 30 -1.92 14.05 14.74
N ASP A 31 -0.77 14.22 14.09
CA ASP A 31 -0.23 15.52 13.66
C ASP A 31 -0.72 15.97 12.27
N LEU A 32 -1.55 15.17 11.60
CA LEU A 32 -2.10 15.47 10.28
C LEU A 32 -3.61 15.74 10.39
N SER A 33 -4.11 16.71 9.63
CA SER A 33 -5.54 16.99 9.52
C SER A 33 -6.30 15.85 8.84
N GLU A 34 -5.68 15.21 7.84
CA GLU A 34 -6.24 14.08 7.08
C GLU A 34 -5.25 12.92 7.04
N PRO A 35 -5.09 12.18 8.15
CA PRO A 35 -4.14 11.08 8.19
C PRO A 35 -4.67 9.87 7.42
N ARG A 36 -3.75 9.14 6.78
CA ARG A 36 -4.02 7.79 6.30
C ARG A 36 -4.19 6.86 7.50
N VAL A 37 -5.26 6.05 7.51
CA VAL A 37 -5.49 5.04 8.54
C VAL A 37 -4.89 3.72 8.06
N ARG A 38 -3.94 3.17 8.82
CA ARG A 38 -3.25 1.92 8.51
C ARG A 38 -3.83 0.79 9.35
N TYR A 39 -4.07 -0.37 8.74
CA TYR A 39 -4.64 -1.55 9.39
C TYR A 39 -3.59 -2.67 9.48
N PHE A 40 -3.41 -3.23 10.66
CA PHE A 40 -2.41 -4.26 10.93
C PHE A 40 -3.00 -5.45 11.67
N CYS A 41 -2.43 -6.63 11.46
CA CYS A 41 -2.68 -7.77 12.35
C CYS A 41 -2.10 -7.48 13.74
N ASP A 42 -2.92 -7.58 14.79
CA ASP A 42 -2.48 -7.35 16.17
C ASP A 42 -1.41 -8.35 16.64
N ASN A 43 -1.50 -9.58 16.15
CA ASN A 43 -0.64 -10.67 16.59
C ASN A 43 0.77 -10.63 15.97
N CYS A 44 0.88 -10.37 14.66
CA CYS A 44 2.17 -10.43 13.95
C CYS A 44 2.66 -9.09 13.40
N GLY A 45 1.87 -8.01 13.52
CA GLY A 45 2.23 -6.68 13.05
C GLY A 45 2.18 -6.48 11.53
N THR A 46 1.73 -7.48 10.76
CA THR A 46 1.63 -7.38 9.29
C THR A 46 0.69 -6.25 8.89
N HIS A 47 1.18 -5.35 8.03
CA HIS A 47 0.40 -4.26 7.47
C HIS A 47 -0.47 -4.77 6.31
N VAL A 48 -1.79 -4.72 6.47
CA VAL A 48 -2.73 -5.32 5.52
C VAL A 48 -3.23 -4.30 4.51
N CYS A 49 -3.78 -3.19 4.97
CA CYS A 49 -4.31 -2.17 4.06
C CYS A 49 -4.25 -0.76 4.67
N VAL A 50 -4.50 0.24 3.82
CA VAL A 50 -4.56 1.64 4.22
C VAL A 50 -5.83 2.27 3.68
N LYS A 51 -6.61 2.91 4.55
CA LYS A 51 -7.66 3.86 4.15
C LYS A 51 -7.05 5.22 3.88
N SER A 52 -7.31 5.75 2.69
CA SER A 52 -6.61 6.91 2.15
C SER A 52 -7.59 8.06 1.90
N PRO A 53 -7.51 9.20 2.62
CA PRO A 53 -8.43 10.32 2.41
C PRO A 53 -8.53 10.81 0.95
N PRO A 54 -7.44 10.86 0.16
CA PRO A 54 -7.52 11.19 -1.28
C PRO A 54 -8.33 10.21 -2.15
N ARG A 55 -8.79 9.07 -1.60
CA ARG A 55 -9.58 8.04 -2.30
C ARG A 55 -10.70 7.52 -1.38
N PRO A 56 -11.77 8.31 -1.16
CA PRO A 56 -12.90 7.89 -0.34
C PRO A 56 -13.50 6.58 -0.85
N GLY A 57 -13.85 5.67 0.05
CA GLY A 57 -14.41 4.36 -0.30
C GLY A 57 -13.41 3.35 -0.89
N MET A 58 -12.11 3.67 -0.94
CA MET A 58 -11.08 2.77 -1.45
C MET A 58 -10.05 2.41 -0.38
N LEU A 59 -9.50 1.20 -0.49
CA LEU A 59 -8.38 0.72 0.30
C LEU A 59 -7.14 0.55 -0.57
N VAL A 60 -5.98 0.86 0.00
CA VAL A 60 -4.67 0.48 -0.58
C VAL A 60 -4.23 -0.82 0.09
N LEU A 61 -4.51 -1.95 -0.55
CA LEU A 61 -4.21 -3.30 -0.05
C LEU A 61 -2.74 -3.65 -0.34
N LYS A 62 -2.06 -4.26 0.64
CA LYS A 62 -0.70 -4.78 0.48
C LYS A 62 -0.77 -6.16 -0.15
N ILE A 63 -0.21 -6.30 -1.36
CA ILE A 63 -0.33 -7.56 -2.11
C ILE A 63 0.35 -8.74 -1.40
N GLY A 64 1.39 -8.46 -0.60
CA GLY A 64 2.13 -9.49 0.14
C GLY A 64 1.31 -10.19 1.21
N THR A 65 0.07 -9.77 1.47
CA THR A 65 -0.85 -10.44 2.40
C THR A 65 -1.85 -11.37 1.70
N LEU A 66 -1.70 -11.60 0.40
CA LEU A 66 -2.53 -12.53 -0.38
C LEU A 66 -1.74 -13.81 -0.66
N ASP A 67 -2.45 -14.93 -0.85
CA ASP A 67 -1.82 -16.23 -1.15
C ASP A 67 -1.51 -16.41 -2.64
N ASP A 68 -2.30 -15.81 -3.53
CA ASP A 68 -2.11 -15.86 -4.98
C ASP A 68 -1.69 -14.49 -5.55
N HIS A 69 -0.53 -14.49 -6.22
CA HIS A 69 0.04 -13.33 -6.90
C HIS A 69 0.16 -13.51 -8.42
N SER A 70 -0.33 -14.61 -9.00
CA SER A 70 -0.15 -14.94 -10.43
C SER A 70 -0.69 -13.87 -11.38
N TRP A 71 -1.69 -13.12 -10.93
CA TRP A 71 -2.34 -12.02 -11.64
C TRP A 71 -1.62 -10.67 -11.46
N PHE A 72 -0.77 -10.53 -10.44
CA PHE A 72 -0.16 -9.25 -10.11
C PHE A 72 1.05 -8.96 -10.98
N ARG A 73 1.03 -7.78 -11.62
CA ARG A 73 2.21 -7.16 -12.25
C ARG A 73 2.24 -5.69 -11.87
N PRO A 74 3.39 -5.15 -11.43
CA PRO A 74 3.50 -3.72 -11.12
C PRO A 74 3.23 -2.89 -12.38
N GLN A 75 2.34 -1.92 -12.27
CA GLN A 75 1.99 -1.02 -13.39
C GLN A 75 2.73 0.31 -13.33
N ALA A 76 3.26 0.68 -12.16
CA ALA A 76 4.05 1.88 -11.95
C ALA A 76 4.87 1.75 -10.66
N ALA A 77 6.05 2.35 -10.66
CA ALA A 77 6.81 2.67 -9.45
C ALA A 77 6.69 4.18 -9.19
N ILE A 78 6.27 4.55 -7.98
CA ILE A 78 6.08 5.94 -7.55
C ILE A 78 6.98 6.21 -6.35
N PHE A 79 7.28 7.49 -6.10
CA PHE A 79 8.23 7.93 -5.08
C PHE A 79 9.66 7.43 -5.32
N CYS A 80 10.06 7.28 -6.59
CA CYS A 80 11.42 6.87 -6.95
C CYS A 80 12.49 7.92 -6.61
N VAL A 81 12.11 9.13 -6.20
CA VAL A 81 13.04 10.13 -5.65
C VAL A 81 13.79 9.60 -4.41
N ASP A 82 13.16 8.68 -3.66
CA ASP A 82 13.73 8.06 -2.46
C ASP A 82 14.39 6.69 -2.75
N LYS A 83 14.49 6.30 -4.02
CA LYS A 83 14.99 4.99 -4.45
C LYS A 83 16.44 4.79 -3.99
N GLN A 84 16.68 3.71 -3.27
CA GLN A 84 18.01 3.29 -2.84
C GLN A 84 18.69 2.44 -3.92
N PRO A 85 20.05 2.37 -3.95
CA PRO A 85 20.77 1.56 -4.92
C PRO A 85 20.40 0.07 -4.93
N PHE A 86 19.96 -0.46 -3.79
CA PHE A 86 19.54 -1.86 -3.65
C PHE A 86 18.13 -2.14 -4.21
N HIS A 87 17.30 -1.11 -4.45
CA HIS A 87 15.97 -1.32 -5.03
C HIS A 87 16.06 -1.67 -6.51
N GLN A 88 15.45 -2.79 -6.87
CA GLN A 88 15.34 -3.25 -8.25
C GLN A 88 13.92 -3.00 -8.76
N ILE A 89 13.80 -2.26 -9.87
CA ILE A 89 12.53 -2.02 -10.56
C ILE A 89 12.67 -2.63 -11.95
N PRO A 90 11.73 -3.49 -12.40
CA PRO A 90 11.76 -4.04 -13.76
C PRO A 90 11.79 -2.93 -14.81
N THR A 91 12.55 -3.16 -15.89
CA THR A 91 12.86 -2.13 -16.90
C THR A 91 11.63 -1.64 -17.66
N ASP A 92 10.59 -2.47 -17.74
CA ASP A 92 9.31 -2.23 -18.40
C ASP A 92 8.28 -1.51 -17.50
N VAL A 93 8.60 -1.26 -16.23
CA VAL A 93 7.71 -0.58 -15.28
C VAL A 93 7.98 0.93 -15.30
N PRO A 94 6.99 1.76 -15.68
CA PRO A 94 7.11 3.21 -15.61
C PRO A 94 7.46 3.67 -14.20
N SER A 95 8.50 4.49 -14.07
CA SER A 95 9.02 4.97 -12.79
C SER A 95 8.86 6.49 -12.69
N PHE A 96 8.33 6.96 -11.56
CA PHE A 96 8.03 8.36 -11.31
C PHE A 96 8.70 8.82 -10.00
N GLU A 97 9.32 10.00 -10.01
CA GLU A 97 9.95 10.57 -8.81
C GLU A 97 8.98 10.74 -7.65
N LYS A 98 7.73 11.12 -7.93
CA LYS A 98 6.64 11.25 -6.94
C LYS A 98 5.46 10.38 -7.38
N THR A 99 4.25 10.91 -7.52
CA THR A 99 3.10 10.14 -8.02
C THR A 99 3.11 10.05 -9.55
N SER A 100 2.33 9.11 -10.12
CA SER A 100 2.05 9.14 -11.55
C SER A 100 1.31 10.44 -11.92
N PRO A 101 1.49 10.95 -13.16
CA PRO A 101 0.70 12.07 -13.67
C PRO A 101 -0.80 11.76 -13.57
N PRO A 102 -1.66 12.79 -13.39
CA PRO A 102 -3.09 12.62 -13.57
C PRO A 102 -3.35 12.10 -15.00
N LYS A 103 -4.33 11.19 -15.13
CA LYS A 103 -4.85 10.76 -16.42
C LYS A 103 -5.68 11.86 -17.06
#